data_AF-A0A1I4ECV2-F1
#
_entry.id   AF-A0A1I4ECV2-F1
#
_cell.length_a   1.000
_cell.length_b   1.000
_cell.length_c   1.000
_cell.angle_alpha   90.00
_cell.angle_beta   90.00
_cell.angle_gamma   90.00
#
_symmetry.space_group_name_H-M   'P 1'
#
loop_
_entity.id
_entity.type
_entity.pdbx_description
1 polymer ?
#
loop_
_entity_poly.entity_id
_entity_poly.type
_entity_poly.pdbx_seq_one_letter_code
_entity_poly.pdbx_strand_id
1 'polypeptide(L)'
;MFRLINVSTSNYRETATKPVLVNGVWECGNFRVTDQFGDKYAVSEVADYPTEIDSISFKMCFTSSERIKANQLRATDSVIDDFWKILDDPRTSTVMLSLQSVQGAIEHTLNAIDDDPENPIDVQARKADILSGKMV
;
A
#
# COMPACT_ATOMS: atom_id res chain seq x y z
N MET A 1 -3.45 5.35 -10.82
CA MET A 1 -3.66 6.80 -10.59
C MET A 1 -2.30 7.50 -10.74
N PHE A 2 -2.23 8.82 -10.87
CA PHE A 2 -0.96 9.55 -11.01
C PHE A 2 -0.96 10.75 -10.07
N ARG A 3 0.17 11.01 -9.41
CA ARG A 3 0.38 12.13 -8.50
C ARG A 3 1.32 13.13 -9.14
N LEU A 4 0.87 14.37 -9.16
CA LEU A 4 1.63 15.53 -9.61
C LEU A 4 2.13 16.25 -8.36
N ILE A 5 3.44 16.19 -8.11
CA ILE A 5 4.09 16.80 -6.95
C ILE A 5 4.71 18.11 -7.40
N ASN A 6 4.28 19.23 -6.84
CA ASN A 6 4.87 20.53 -7.10
C ASN A 6 6.32 20.54 -6.57
N VAL A 7 7.28 20.88 -7.43
CA VAL A 7 8.72 20.78 -7.13
C VAL A 7 9.18 21.86 -6.15
N SER A 8 8.50 23.01 -6.08
CA SER A 8 8.86 24.12 -5.18
C SER A 8 8.20 24.02 -3.81
N THR A 9 7.00 23.43 -3.72
CA THR A 9 6.20 23.40 -2.49
C THR A 9 5.96 22.00 -1.92
N SER A 10 6.31 20.95 -2.65
CA SER A 10 6.02 19.54 -2.31
C SER A 10 4.53 19.19 -2.17
N ASN A 11 3.63 20.14 -2.45
CA ASN A 11 2.19 19.87 -2.53
C ASN A 11 1.88 18.92 -3.68
N TYR A 12 0.82 18.13 -3.56
CA TYR A 12 0.46 17.18 -4.60
C TYR A 12 -1.00 17.25 -5.05
N ARG A 13 -1.26 16.76 -6.26
CA ARG A 13 -2.59 16.53 -6.83
C ARG A 13 -2.65 15.17 -7.49
N GLU A 14 -3.81 14.54 -7.50
CA GLU A 14 -4.00 13.21 -8.09
C GLU A 14 -4.87 13.28 -9.36
N THR A 15 -4.55 12.44 -10.35
CA THR A 15 -5.24 12.34 -11.63
C THR A 15 -5.33 10.89 -12.09
N ALA A 16 -6.45 10.52 -12.71
CA ALA A 16 -6.63 9.19 -13.30
C ALA A 16 -5.97 9.07 -14.68
N THR A 17 -5.62 10.19 -15.32
CA THR A 17 -5.11 10.19 -16.70
C THR A 17 -3.59 10.04 -16.73
N LYS A 18 -3.10 9.11 -17.56
CA LYS A 18 -1.67 8.90 -17.76
C LYS A 18 -1.01 10.18 -18.32
N PRO A 19 0.05 10.68 -17.66
CA PRO A 19 0.90 11.75 -18.18
C PRO A 19 1.48 11.38 -19.54
N VAL A 20 1.29 12.23 -20.55
CA VAL A 20 1.88 12.11 -21.88
C VAL A 20 2.80 13.30 -22.13
N LEU A 21 4.00 13.07 -22.65
CA LEU A 21 4.91 14.14 -23.02
C LEU A 21 4.46 14.77 -24.35
N VAL A 22 4.00 16.02 -24.31
CA VAL A 22 3.58 16.80 -25.48
C VAL A 22 4.41 18.08 -25.52
N ASN A 23 5.20 18.27 -26.58
CA ASN A 23 6.05 19.45 -26.78
C ASN A 23 6.99 19.77 -25.60
N GLY A 24 7.54 18.74 -24.93
CA GLY A 24 8.44 18.90 -23.79
C GLY A 24 7.76 19.17 -22.45
N VAL A 25 6.42 19.13 -22.40
CA VAL A 25 5.60 19.27 -21.19
C VAL A 25 4.85 17.98 -20.93
N TRP A 26 4.82 17.50 -19.69
CA TRP A 26 3.97 16.37 -19.31
C TRP A 26 2.52 16.86 -19.17
N GLU A 27 1.63 16.38 -20.03
CA GLU A 27 0.19 16.68 -20.00
C GLU A 27 -0.57 15.52 -19.34
N CYS A 28 -1.46 15.81 -18.40
CA CYS A 28 -2.25 14.82 -17.66
C CYS A 28 -3.74 15.08 -17.83
N GLY A 29 -4.24 15.00 -19.06
CA GLY A 29 -5.62 15.38 -19.38
C GLY A 29 -5.83 16.90 -19.27
N ASN A 30 -6.68 17.35 -18.34
CA ASN A 30 -6.99 18.78 -18.14
C ASN A 30 -5.90 19.59 -17.42
N PHE A 31 -4.78 18.96 -17.04
CA PHE A 31 -3.71 19.60 -16.29
C PHE A 31 -2.40 19.60 -17.08
N ARG A 32 -1.74 20.77 -17.14
CA ARG A 32 -0.37 20.93 -17.64
C ARG A 32 0.60 21.00 -16.48
N VAL A 33 1.74 20.31 -16.60
CA VAL A 33 2.82 20.24 -15.59
C VAL A 33 3.69 21.51 -15.55
N THR A 34 3.34 22.51 -16.35
CA THR A 34 3.63 23.93 -16.10
C THR A 34 2.29 24.64 -15.97
N ASP A 35 2.00 25.21 -14.79
CA ASP A 35 0.85 26.09 -14.68
C ASP A 35 1.15 27.45 -15.32
N GLN A 36 0.11 28.28 -15.45
CA GLN A 36 0.22 29.64 -15.99
C GLN A 36 1.17 30.57 -15.20
N PHE A 37 1.70 30.11 -14.07
CA PHE A 37 2.60 30.84 -13.17
C PHE A 37 4.04 30.30 -13.20
N GLY A 38 4.32 29.24 -13.97
CA GLY A 38 5.67 28.71 -14.18
C GLY A 38 6.12 27.65 -13.16
N ASP A 39 5.22 27.17 -12.30
CA ASP A 39 5.57 26.10 -11.36
C ASP A 39 5.77 24.75 -12.08
N LYS A 40 6.80 24.01 -11.67
CA LYS A 40 7.15 22.69 -12.21
C LYS A 40 6.58 21.60 -11.32
N TYR A 41 6.02 20.54 -11.91
CA TYR A 41 5.53 19.37 -11.17
C TYR A 41 6.28 18.09 -11.59
N ALA A 42 6.67 17.27 -10.62
CA ALA A 42 7.18 15.92 -10.83
C ALA A 42 6.00 14.94 -10.89
N VAL A 43 6.03 14.04 -11.86
CA VAL A 43 5.01 13.01 -12.04
C VAL A 43 5.46 11.74 -11.32
N SER A 44 4.59 11.20 -10.47
CA SER A 44 4.76 9.89 -9.83
C SER A 44 3.54 9.04 -10.13
N GLU A 45 3.73 7.78 -10.55
CA GLU A 45 2.61 6.84 -10.64
C GLU A 45 2.13 6.54 -9.21
N VAL A 46 0.87 6.83 -8.92
CA VAL A 46 0.21 6.35 -7.71
C VAL A 46 -0.42 5.04 -8.10
N ALA A 47 0.17 3.95 -7.64
CA ALA A 47 -0.50 2.67 -7.71
C ALA A 47 -1.90 2.86 -7.09
N ASP A 48 -2.93 2.57 -7.89
CA ASP A 48 -4.34 2.77 -7.52
C ASP A 48 -4.71 1.65 -6.55
N TYR A 49 -4.22 1.79 -5.34
CA TYR A 49 -4.42 0.84 -4.29
C TYR A 49 -5.84 1.02 -3.74
N PRO A 50 -6.59 -0.08 -3.54
CA PRO A 50 -7.88 0.02 -2.89
C PRO A 50 -7.68 0.70 -1.52
N THR A 51 -8.45 1.77 -1.27
CA THR A 51 -8.35 2.50 0.01
C THR A 51 -8.88 1.64 1.16
N GLU A 52 -9.83 0.75 0.86
CA GLU A 52 -10.37 -0.25 1.75
C GLU A 52 -10.67 -1.56 1.01
N ILE A 53 -10.57 -2.67 1.72
CA ILE A 53 -11.01 -3.99 1.25
C ILE A 53 -11.72 -4.72 2.39
N ASP A 54 -12.56 -5.71 2.08
CA ASP A 54 -13.20 -6.50 3.14
C ASP A 54 -12.17 -7.36 3.90
N SER A 55 -12.48 -7.71 5.15
CA SER A 55 -11.54 -8.46 6.02
C SER A 55 -11.11 -9.81 5.44
N ILE A 56 -11.99 -10.50 4.70
CA ILE A 56 -11.66 -11.78 4.08
C ILE A 56 -10.69 -11.55 2.92
N SER A 57 -11.01 -10.63 2.00
CA SER A 57 -10.13 -10.24 0.91
C SER A 57 -8.77 -9.76 1.41
N PHE A 58 -8.73 -9.02 2.52
CA PHE A 58 -7.48 -8.63 3.18
C PHE A 58 -6.63 -9.84 3.56
N LYS A 59 -7.21 -10.83 4.25
CA LYS A 59 -6.50 -12.06 4.60
C LYS A 59 -6.04 -12.84 3.37
N MET A 60 -6.77 -12.75 2.25
CA MET A 60 -6.41 -13.38 0.98
C MET A 60 -5.29 -12.67 0.22
N CYS A 61 -4.87 -11.47 0.64
CA CYS A 61 -3.65 -10.82 0.12
C CYS A 61 -2.37 -11.46 0.67
N PHE A 62 -2.46 -12.19 1.78
CA PHE A 62 -1.38 -13.00 2.33
C PHE A 62 -1.38 -14.40 1.69
N THR A 63 -0.22 -15.02 1.55
CA THR A 63 -0.14 -16.43 1.15
C THR A 63 -0.62 -17.32 2.30
N SER A 64 -0.98 -18.57 1.99
CA SER A 64 -1.34 -19.55 3.02
C SER A 64 -0.19 -19.81 4.00
N SER A 65 1.06 -19.81 3.53
CA SER A 65 2.24 -19.98 4.40
C SER A 65 2.37 -18.81 5.38
N GLU A 66 2.25 -17.57 4.89
CA GLU A 66 2.30 -16.36 5.72
C GLU A 66 1.22 -16.39 6.81
N ARG A 67 -0.03 -16.76 6.47
CA ARG A 67 -1.12 -16.88 7.45
C ARG A 67 -0.88 -17.97 8.49
N ILE A 68 -0.34 -19.12 8.11
CA ILE A 68 -0.04 -20.21 9.04
C ILE A 68 1.03 -19.77 10.04
N LYS A 69 2.11 -19.14 9.57
CA LYS A 69 3.18 -18.62 10.44
C LYS A 69 2.66 -17.52 11.36
N ALA A 70 1.90 -16.56 10.83
CA ALA A 70 1.28 -15.52 11.64
C ALA A 70 0.41 -16.12 12.76
N ASN A 71 -0.38 -17.15 12.44
CA ASN A 71 -1.22 -17.83 13.44
C ASN A 71 -0.41 -18.56 14.53
N GLN A 72 0.74 -19.14 14.19
CA GLN A 72 1.66 -19.75 15.17
C GLN A 72 2.25 -18.69 16.11
N LEU A 73 2.64 -17.54 15.57
CA LEU A 73 3.22 -16.43 16.33
C LEU A 73 2.25 -15.77 17.31
N ARG A 74 0.94 -15.92 17.13
CA ARG A 74 -0.08 -15.38 18.06
C ARG A 74 0.11 -15.86 19.51
N ALA A 75 0.74 -17.01 19.72
CA ALA A 75 1.02 -17.52 21.07
C ALA A 75 2.13 -16.76 21.80
N THR A 76 3.00 -16.07 21.07
CA THR A 76 4.24 -15.48 21.59
C THR A 76 4.38 -13.99 21.29
N ASP A 77 3.67 -13.48 20.29
CA ASP A 77 3.66 -12.09 19.89
C ASP A 77 2.26 -11.50 20.09
N SER A 78 2.13 -10.67 21.13
CA SER A 78 0.86 -10.03 21.48
C SER A 78 0.39 -8.99 20.46
N VAL A 79 1.30 -8.40 19.69
CA VAL A 79 0.97 -7.39 18.66
C VAL A 79 0.33 -8.10 17.46
N ILE A 80 0.92 -9.23 17.04
CA ILE A 80 0.34 -10.08 16.01
C ILE A 80 -1.00 -10.63 16.49
N ASP A 81 -1.09 -11.14 17.72
CA ASP A 81 -2.35 -11.69 18.22
C ASP A 81 -3.48 -10.65 18.26
N ASP A 82 -3.22 -9.43 18.74
CA ASP A 82 -4.22 -8.35 18.75
C ASP A 82 -4.71 -7.99 17.35
N PHE A 83 -3.79 -7.74 16.41
CA PHE A 83 -4.13 -7.38 15.05
C PHE A 83 -4.95 -8.48 14.34
N TRP A 84 -4.52 -9.73 14.42
CA TRP A 84 -5.21 -10.84 13.77
C TRP A 84 -6.55 -11.17 14.45
N LYS A 85 -6.69 -10.96 15.77
CA LYS A 85 -7.99 -11.04 16.47
C LYS A 85 -8.99 -10.01 15.96
N ILE A 86 -8.56 -8.77 15.73
CA ILE A 86 -9.43 -7.72 15.16
C ILE A 86 -9.92 -8.16 13.78
N LEU A 87 -9.05 -8.73 12.95
CA LEU A 87 -9.42 -9.25 11.62
C LEU A 87 -10.33 -10.49 11.69
N ASP A 88 -10.23 -11.31 12.74
CA ASP A 88 -11.08 -12.47 12.99
C ASP A 88 -12.46 -12.10 13.58
N ASP A 89 -12.62 -10.87 14.09
CA ASP A 89 -13.92 -10.42 14.63
C ASP A 89 -14.96 -10.33 13.49
N PRO A 90 -16.11 -11.02 13.60
CA PRO A 90 -17.13 -11.01 12.56
C PRO A 90 -17.77 -9.62 12.33
N ARG A 91 -17.54 -8.66 13.23
CA ARG A 91 -17.98 -7.26 13.10
C ARG A 91 -17.00 -6.43 12.27
N THR A 92 -15.79 -6.91 12.02
CA THR A 92 -14.80 -6.24 11.17
C THR A 92 -15.15 -6.49 9.71
N SER A 93 -15.90 -5.56 9.12
CA SER A 93 -16.33 -5.65 7.72
C SER A 93 -15.24 -5.27 6.74
N THR A 94 -14.51 -4.20 7.02
CA THR A 94 -13.53 -3.59 6.11
C THR A 94 -12.23 -3.26 6.83
N VAL A 95 -11.14 -3.25 6.06
CA VAL A 95 -9.80 -2.88 6.48
C VAL A 95 -9.36 -1.71 5.62
N MET A 96 -9.05 -0.59 6.27
CA MET A 96 -8.56 0.61 5.58
C MET A 96 -7.04 0.52 5.40
N LEU A 97 -6.58 0.33 4.16
CA LEU A 97 -5.16 0.12 3.84
C LEU A 97 -4.33 1.40 3.99
N SER A 98 -4.98 2.57 4.02
CA SER A 98 -4.34 3.87 4.23
C SER A 98 -3.94 4.13 5.70
N LEU A 99 -4.45 3.35 6.66
CA LEU A 99 -4.14 3.54 8.07
C LEU A 99 -2.71 3.12 8.38
N GLN A 100 -1.95 3.99 9.05
CA GLN A 100 -0.59 3.70 9.49
C GLN A 100 -0.51 2.49 10.42
N SER A 101 -1.53 2.28 11.26
CA SER A 101 -1.62 1.10 12.14
C SER A 101 -1.73 -0.20 11.34
N VAL A 102 -2.54 -0.21 10.26
CA VAL A 102 -2.66 -1.37 9.36
C VAL A 102 -1.34 -1.61 8.63
N GLN A 103 -0.72 -0.57 8.09
CA GLN A 103 0.57 -0.67 7.41
C GLN A 103 1.69 -1.16 8.32
N GLY A 104 1.72 -0.66 9.57
CA GLY A 104 2.67 -1.09 10.59
C GLY A 104 2.43 -2.53 11.03
N ALA A 105 1.18 -2.96 11.17
CA ALA A 105 0.85 -4.34 11.52
C ALA A 105 1.19 -5.34 10.41
N ILE A 106 1.01 -4.97 9.13
CA ILE A 106 1.46 -5.76 7.98
C ILE A 106 2.99 -5.92 8.04
N GLU A 107 3.71 -4.81 8.18
CA GLU A 107 5.17 -4.81 8.23
C GLU A 107 5.72 -5.62 9.41
N HIS A 108 5.13 -5.45 10.60
CA HIS A 108 5.49 -6.23 11.79
C HIS A 108 5.24 -7.73 11.57
N THR A 109 4.08 -8.09 11.03
CA THR A 109 3.76 -9.50 10.72
C THR A 109 4.76 -10.07 9.73
N LEU A 110 5.08 -9.35 8.64
CA LEU A 110 6.04 -9.81 7.62
C LEU A 110 7.45 -9.96 8.18
N ASN A 111 7.93 -9.01 8.99
CA ASN A 111 9.23 -9.11 9.66
C ASN A 111 9.30 -10.31 10.61
N ALA A 112 8.21 -10.61 11.32
CA ALA A 112 8.19 -11.67 12.32
C ALA A 112 8.10 -13.08 11.70
N ILE A 113 7.46 -13.23 10.53
CA ILE A 113 7.37 -14.50 9.81
C ILE A 113 8.56 -14.76 8.86
N ASP A 114 9.44 -13.77 8.70
CA ASP A 114 10.69 -13.87 7.95
C ASP A 114 11.70 -14.71 8.75
N ASP A 115 11.54 -16.02 8.68
CA ASP A 115 12.33 -17.03 9.41
C ASP A 115 13.35 -17.76 8.52
N ASP A 116 13.37 -17.48 7.22
CA ASP A 116 14.28 -18.11 6.24
C ASP A 116 15.46 -17.18 5.92
N PRO A 117 16.65 -17.42 6.48
CA PRO A 117 17.83 -16.61 6.20
C PRO A 117 18.39 -16.80 4.78
N GLU A 118 18.03 -17.87 4.05
CA GLU A 118 18.49 -18.14 2.69
C GLU A 118 17.62 -17.44 1.64
N ASN A 119 16.32 -17.26 1.93
CA ASN A 119 15.37 -16.56 1.06
C ASN A 119 14.53 -15.56 1.86
N PRO A 120 15.14 -14.46 2.33
CA PRO A 120 14.43 -13.48 3.15
C PRO A 120 13.30 -12.82 2.37
N ILE A 121 12.21 -12.53 3.07
CA ILE A 121 11.10 -11.77 2.51
C ILE A 121 11.56 -10.33 2.27
N ASP A 122 11.42 -9.83 1.04
CA ASP A 122 11.47 -8.38 0.82
C ASP A 122 10.20 -7.74 1.41
N VAL A 123 10.28 -7.35 2.68
CA VAL A 123 9.14 -6.84 3.44
C VAL A 123 8.53 -5.60 2.81
N GLN A 124 9.34 -4.70 2.22
CA GLN A 124 8.81 -3.48 1.62
C GLN A 124 8.08 -3.79 0.31
N ALA A 125 8.65 -4.64 -0.55
CA ALA A 125 7.97 -5.08 -1.76
C ALA A 125 6.70 -5.88 -1.45
N ARG A 126 6.77 -6.80 -0.47
CA ARG A 126 5.63 -7.64 -0.09
C ARG A 126 4.51 -6.84 0.57
N LYS A 127 4.86 -5.86 1.40
CA LYS A 127 3.91 -4.87 1.96
C LYS A 127 3.23 -4.09 0.84
N ALA A 128 3.97 -3.61 -0.16
CA ALA A 128 3.38 -2.90 -1.30
C ALA A 128 2.41 -3.79 -2.09
N ASP A 129 2.74 -5.07 -2.28
CA ASP A 129 1.85 -6.06 -2.90
C ASP A 129 0.54 -6.24 -2.08
N ILE A 130 0.63 -6.37 -0.76
CA ILE A 130 -0.56 -6.50 0.11
C ILE A 130 -1.41 -5.23 0.07
N LEU A 131 -0.77 -4.06 0.17
CA LEU A 131 -1.46 -2.76 0.10
C LEU A 131 -2.11 -2.54 -1.27
N SER A 132 -1.69 -3.26 -2.31
CA SER A 132 -2.35 -3.23 -3.60
C SER A 132 -3.66 -4.01 -3.70
N GLY A 133 -4.00 -4.79 -2.67
CA GLY A 133 -5.15 -5.70 -2.72
C GLY A 133 -4.93 -6.89 -3.66
N LYS A 134 -3.69 -7.14 -4.10
CA LYS A 134 -3.35 -8.28 -4.93
C LYS A 134 -3.43 -9.57 -4.12
N MET A 135 -4.37 -10.42 -4.50
CA MET A 135 -4.50 -11.77 -3.95
C MET A 135 -3.45 -12.70 -4.55
N VAL A 136 -2.96 -13.64 -3.75
CA VAL A 136 -1.88 -14.58 -4.10
C VAL A 136 -2.19 -16.02 -3.74
#